data_AF-A0A956L757-F1
#
_entry.id   AF-A0A956L757-F1
#
_cell.length_a   1.000
_cell.length_b   1.000
_cell.length_c   1.000
_cell.angle_alpha   90.00
_cell.angle_beta   90.00
_cell.angle_gamma   90.00
#
_symmetry.space_group_name_H-M   'P 1'
#
loop_
_entity.id
_entity.type
_entity.pdbx_description
1 polymer ?
#
loop_
_entity_poly.entity_id
_entity_poly.type
_entity_poly.pdbx_seq_one_letter_code
_entity_poly.pdbx_strand_id
1 'polypeptide(L)'
;MRLAIPLDLPSLDEALAFVQDLSPRLEREPVMTDREWEQAVTAAVGRRDHTGLAALLHAQLVPALVRAMIALGDTVRHAMAASQGDPRAHRMALANLLEPTQQAVMQAGKATWAGEHREGLQPGHAGPSRPPKDWGRGVWDAMSGYMQLDIAGDDVHQALAEDLGGALRRLTGPVRAAVECVDRGQLDELLAYPLQQALFGVYQVLASVRLYLLSTHMAEAELDRIGSVGPI
;
A
#
# COMPACT_ATOMS: atom_id res chain seq x y z
N MET A 1 -17.90 11.78 17.59
CA MET A 1 -18.31 10.38 17.81
C MET A 1 -17.29 9.58 17.02
N ARG A 2 -16.28 8.95 17.64
CA ARG A 2 -15.15 8.37 16.88
C ARG A 2 -15.68 7.42 15.80
N LEU A 3 -15.38 7.68 14.54
CA LEU A 3 -15.66 6.78 13.43
C LEU A 3 -14.99 5.44 13.74
N ALA A 4 -15.82 4.42 14.01
CA ALA A 4 -15.34 3.08 14.25
C ALA A 4 -14.80 2.55 12.93
N ILE A 5 -13.52 2.16 12.89
CA ILE A 5 -13.00 1.36 11.78
C ILE A 5 -13.76 0.03 11.84
N PRO A 6 -14.51 -0.35 10.78
CA PRO A 6 -15.24 -1.61 10.78
C PRO A 6 -14.25 -2.76 11.02
N LEU A 7 -14.57 -3.62 11.98
CA LEU A 7 -13.74 -4.78 12.34
C LEU A 7 -13.86 -5.90 11.30
N ASP A 8 -14.96 -5.93 10.56
CA ASP A 8 -15.18 -6.89 9.48
C ASP A 8 -14.46 -6.41 8.22
N LEU A 9 -13.66 -7.30 7.63
CA LEU A 9 -13.01 -7.04 6.36
C LEU A 9 -14.07 -7.05 5.25
N PRO A 10 -14.10 -6.02 4.37
CA PRO A 10 -15.00 -6.05 3.23
C PRO A 10 -14.66 -7.24 2.33
N SER A 11 -15.64 -7.70 1.56
CA SER A 11 -15.39 -8.61 0.44
C SER A 11 -14.43 -7.96 -0.57
N LEU A 12 -13.80 -8.79 -1.40
CA LEU A 12 -12.88 -8.27 -2.41
C LEU A 12 -13.61 -7.40 -3.44
N ASP A 13 -14.83 -7.76 -3.81
CA ASP A 13 -15.68 -7.00 -4.72
C ASP A 13 -16.05 -5.63 -4.14
N GLU A 14 -16.40 -5.55 -2.85
CA GLU A 14 -16.65 -4.27 -2.18
C GLU A 14 -15.40 -3.39 -2.12
N ALA A 15 -14.23 -3.99 -1.88
CA ALA A 15 -12.97 -3.26 -1.88
C ALA A 15 -12.63 -2.70 -3.28
N LEU A 16 -12.84 -3.49 -4.33
CA LEU A 16 -12.63 -3.05 -5.72
C LEU A 16 -13.67 -2.03 -6.18
N ALA A 17 -14.93 -2.17 -5.76
CA ALA A 17 -15.97 -1.16 -6.00
C ALA A 17 -15.60 0.17 -5.35
N PHE A 18 -15.11 0.13 -4.10
CA PHE A 18 -14.62 1.34 -3.44
C PHE A 18 -13.43 1.99 -4.19
N VAL A 19 -12.50 1.20 -4.74
CA VAL A 19 -11.42 1.74 -5.59
C VAL A 19 -11.98 2.45 -6.84
N GLN A 20 -13.01 1.88 -7.46
CA GLN A 20 -13.68 2.49 -8.62
C GLN A 20 -14.34 3.82 -8.24
N ASP A 21 -15.01 3.88 -7.08
CA ASP A 21 -15.64 5.11 -6.56
C ASP A 21 -14.61 6.23 -6.26
N LEU A 22 -13.35 5.87 -5.99
CA LEU A 22 -12.26 6.83 -5.77
C LEU A 22 -11.65 7.36 -7.07
N SER A 23 -11.80 6.68 -8.20
CA SER A 23 -11.15 7.03 -9.47
C SER A 23 -11.46 8.45 -9.96
N PRO A 24 -12.69 8.99 -9.84
CA PRO A 24 -12.98 10.38 -10.21
C PRO A 24 -12.25 11.42 -9.34
N ARG A 25 -11.71 11.04 -8.18
CA ARG A 25 -11.03 11.98 -7.26
C ARG A 25 -9.57 12.25 -7.65
N LEU A 26 -9.06 11.58 -8.69
CA LEU A 26 -7.66 11.60 -9.12
C LEU A 26 -7.30 12.80 -10.04
N GLU A 27 -8.00 13.92 -9.90
CA GLU A 27 -7.86 15.06 -10.82
C GLU A 27 -6.78 16.06 -10.41
N ARG A 28 -6.12 15.87 -9.26
CA ARG A 28 -5.16 16.85 -8.73
C ARG A 28 -3.80 16.22 -8.49
N GLU A 29 -2.77 16.83 -9.07
CA GLU A 29 -1.39 16.55 -8.72
C GLU A 29 -1.08 17.08 -7.31
N PRO A 30 -0.19 16.40 -6.58
CA PRO A 30 0.32 16.94 -5.32
C PRO A 30 0.89 18.34 -5.57
N VAL A 31 0.44 19.30 -4.77
CA VAL A 31 0.77 20.73 -4.95
C VAL A 31 2.15 21.07 -4.36
N MET A 32 2.75 20.16 -3.60
CA MET A 32 3.98 20.40 -2.84
C MET A 32 4.95 19.22 -2.93
N THR A 33 6.24 19.51 -2.89
CA THR A 33 7.30 18.52 -2.70
C THR A 33 7.27 17.91 -1.29
N ASP A 34 7.89 16.74 -1.10
CA ASP A 34 8.02 16.09 0.22
C ASP A 34 8.56 17.04 1.30
N ARG A 35 9.57 17.85 0.96
CA ARG A 35 10.18 18.80 1.89
C ARG A 35 9.25 19.94 2.25
N GLU A 36 8.54 20.51 1.27
CA GLU A 36 7.58 21.58 1.50
C GLU A 36 6.39 21.08 2.33
N TRP A 37 5.95 19.84 2.07
CA TRP A 37 4.94 19.16 2.85
C TRP A 37 5.35 19.02 4.32
N GLU A 38 6.52 18.43 4.60
CA GLU A 38 7.02 18.25 5.96
C GLU A 38 7.15 19.57 6.72
N GLN A 39 7.66 20.61 6.05
CA GLN A 39 7.79 21.94 6.62
C GLN A 39 6.43 22.57 6.93
N ALA A 40 5.47 22.48 6.00
CA ALA A 40 4.13 23.03 6.17
C ALA A 40 3.37 22.32 7.30
N VAL A 41 3.45 20.99 7.37
CA VAL A 41 2.87 20.19 8.46
C VAL A 41 3.50 20.56 9.79
N THR A 42 4.83 20.57 9.87
CA THR A 42 5.55 20.91 11.12
C THR A 42 5.16 22.31 11.60
N ALA A 43 5.07 23.28 10.69
CA ALA A 43 4.66 24.65 11.00
C ALA A 43 3.19 24.72 11.46
N ALA A 44 2.26 24.08 10.75
CA ALA A 44 0.84 24.06 11.12
C ALA A 44 0.63 23.40 12.49
N VAL A 45 1.29 22.27 12.72
CA VAL A 45 1.26 21.53 13.99
C VAL A 45 1.87 22.37 15.13
N GLY A 46 3.05 22.96 14.92
CA GLY A 46 3.72 23.79 15.92
C GLY A 46 2.92 25.04 16.30
N ARG A 47 2.19 25.63 15.34
CA ARG A 47 1.28 26.77 15.57
C ARG A 47 -0.11 26.37 16.08
N ARG A 48 -0.42 25.07 16.19
CA ARG A 48 -1.77 24.56 16.47
C ARG A 48 -2.82 25.08 15.48
N ASP A 49 -2.42 25.26 14.23
CA ASP A 49 -3.25 25.72 13.13
C ASP A 49 -4.07 24.55 12.56
N HIS A 50 -5.22 24.29 13.20
CA HIS A 50 -6.10 23.19 12.80
C HIS A 50 -6.65 23.35 11.39
N THR A 51 -6.95 24.58 10.96
CA THR A 51 -7.48 24.88 9.63
C THR A 51 -6.41 24.66 8.56
N GLY A 52 -5.19 25.16 8.80
CA GLY A 52 -4.05 24.94 7.90
C GLY A 52 -3.71 23.46 7.78
N LEU A 53 -3.74 22.71 8.89
CA LEU A 53 -3.51 21.27 8.87
C LEU A 53 -4.62 20.52 8.10
N ALA A 54 -5.89 20.93 8.22
CA ALA A 54 -6.99 20.35 7.44
C ALA A 54 -6.80 20.55 5.94
N ALA A 55 -6.46 21.77 5.52
CA ALA A 55 -6.18 22.08 4.12
C ALA A 55 -5.01 21.25 3.57
N LEU A 56 -3.95 21.11 4.37
CA LEU A 56 -2.78 20.29 4.04
C LEU A 56 -3.16 18.81 3.86
N LEU A 57 -3.88 18.22 4.81
CA LEU A 57 -4.33 16.81 4.71
C LEU A 57 -5.26 16.60 3.51
N HIS A 58 -6.14 17.55 3.22
CA HIS A 58 -7.00 17.50 2.03
C HIS A 58 -6.19 17.56 0.72
N ALA A 59 -5.12 18.35 0.68
CA ALA A 59 -4.31 18.57 -0.51
C ALA A 59 -3.30 17.44 -0.79
N GLN A 60 -2.88 16.69 0.23
CA GLN A 60 -1.81 15.69 0.10
C GLN A 60 -2.19 14.30 0.61
N LEU A 61 -2.80 14.17 1.79
CA LEU A 61 -3.15 12.85 2.34
C LEU A 61 -4.21 12.16 1.49
N VAL A 62 -5.33 12.81 1.22
CA VAL A 62 -6.42 12.18 0.45
C VAL A 62 -5.96 11.76 -0.96
N PRO A 63 -5.29 12.61 -1.76
CA PRO A 63 -4.77 12.19 -3.06
C PRO A 63 -3.75 11.04 -2.97
N ALA A 64 -2.87 11.03 -1.98
CA ALA A 64 -1.90 9.95 -1.80
C ALA A 64 -2.59 8.61 -1.47
N LEU A 65 -3.60 8.62 -0.59
CA LEU A 65 -4.38 7.43 -0.27
C LEU A 65 -5.18 6.91 -1.48
N VAL A 66 -5.79 7.81 -2.24
CA VAL A 66 -6.52 7.46 -3.47
C VAL A 66 -5.59 6.82 -4.49
N ARG A 67 -4.40 7.40 -4.73
CA ARG A 67 -3.38 6.83 -5.63
C ARG A 67 -2.94 5.45 -5.17
N ALA A 68 -2.67 5.27 -3.88
CA ALA A 68 -2.28 3.98 -3.32
C ALA A 68 -3.37 2.92 -3.51
N MET A 69 -4.63 3.26 -3.24
CA MET A 69 -5.78 2.35 -3.41
C MET A 69 -5.97 1.94 -4.87
N ILE A 70 -5.84 2.88 -5.81
CA ILE A 70 -6.03 2.60 -7.23
C ILE A 70 -4.90 1.74 -7.78
N ALA A 71 -3.65 2.09 -7.49
CA ALA A 71 -2.50 1.29 -7.91
C ALA A 71 -2.55 -0.14 -7.34
N LEU A 72 -2.95 -0.28 -6.06
CA LEU A 72 -3.14 -1.59 -5.43
C LEU A 72 -4.31 -2.36 -6.06
N GLY A 73 -5.44 -1.71 -6.32
CA GLY A 73 -6.59 -2.32 -6.98
C GLY A 73 -6.27 -2.81 -8.39
N ASP A 74 -5.50 -2.05 -9.17
CA ASP A 74 -5.01 -2.45 -10.49
C ASP A 74 -4.07 -3.66 -10.41
N THR A 75 -3.16 -3.65 -9.44
CA THR A 75 -2.26 -4.78 -9.18
C THR A 75 -3.03 -6.05 -8.80
N VAL A 76 -4.06 -5.94 -7.95
CA VAL A 76 -4.93 -7.05 -7.56
C VAL A 76 -5.71 -7.60 -8.75
N ARG A 77 -6.35 -6.72 -9.54
CA ARG A 77 -7.07 -7.13 -10.76
C ARG A 77 -6.15 -7.86 -11.73
N HIS A 78 -4.91 -7.39 -11.87
CA HIS A 78 -3.93 -8.03 -12.72
C HIS A 78 -3.52 -9.42 -12.19
N ALA A 79 -3.23 -9.52 -10.89
CA ALA A 79 -2.89 -10.78 -10.24
C ALA A 79 -4.01 -11.83 -10.39
N MET A 80 -5.28 -11.43 -10.28
CA MET A 80 -6.43 -12.32 -10.45
C MET A 80 -6.66 -12.76 -11.91
N ALA A 81 -6.19 -11.99 -12.90
CA ALA A 81 -6.40 -12.29 -14.31
C ALA A 81 -5.47 -13.40 -14.86
N ALA A 82 -4.66 -14.04 -14.01
CA ALA A 82 -3.60 -15.00 -14.37
C ALA A 82 -4.07 -16.28 -15.12
N SER A 83 -5.35 -16.43 -15.45
CA SER A 83 -5.93 -17.73 -15.78
C SER A 83 -5.79 -18.22 -17.23
N GLN A 84 -5.19 -17.47 -18.18
CA GLN A 84 -5.24 -17.84 -19.61
C GLN A 84 -4.01 -17.49 -20.47
N GLY A 85 -2.84 -17.17 -19.88
CA GLY A 85 -1.70 -16.63 -20.64
C GLY A 85 -0.33 -17.26 -20.34
N ASP A 86 0.70 -16.76 -21.02
CA ASP A 86 2.10 -17.08 -20.74
C ASP A 86 2.47 -16.65 -19.30
N PRO A 87 2.87 -17.59 -18.41
CA PRO A 87 3.25 -17.29 -17.02
C PRO A 87 4.36 -16.24 -16.92
N ARG A 88 5.31 -16.22 -17.87
CA ARG A 88 6.40 -15.24 -17.90
C ARG A 88 5.85 -13.84 -18.20
N ALA A 89 4.98 -13.72 -19.20
CA ALA A 89 4.33 -12.46 -19.53
C ALA A 89 3.49 -11.92 -18.35
N HIS A 90 2.77 -12.79 -17.65
CA HIS A 90 2.02 -12.42 -16.45
C HIS A 90 2.94 -11.92 -15.32
N ARG A 91 4.03 -12.64 -15.00
CA ARG A 91 5.01 -12.22 -13.99
C ARG A 91 5.63 -10.86 -14.33
N MET A 92 6.00 -10.62 -15.58
CA MET A 92 6.55 -9.34 -16.03
C MET A 92 5.54 -8.20 -15.90
N ALA A 93 4.30 -8.43 -16.30
CA ALA A 93 3.25 -7.43 -16.20
C ALA A 93 2.93 -7.09 -14.73
N LEU A 94 2.88 -8.10 -13.85
CA LEU A 94 2.74 -7.89 -12.41
C LEU A 94 3.94 -7.11 -11.83
N ALA A 95 5.18 -7.45 -12.22
CA ALA A 95 6.39 -6.74 -11.78
C ALA A 95 6.36 -5.24 -12.15
N ASN A 96 5.87 -4.91 -13.35
CA ASN A 96 5.74 -3.53 -13.82
C ASN A 96 4.70 -2.71 -13.01
N LEU A 97 3.73 -3.37 -12.38
CA LEU A 97 2.72 -2.71 -11.53
C LEU A 97 3.18 -2.57 -10.07
N LEU A 98 4.04 -3.46 -9.58
CA LEU A 98 4.43 -3.49 -8.17
C LEU A 98 5.25 -2.27 -7.76
N GLU A 99 6.21 -1.83 -8.58
CA GLU A 99 7.03 -0.66 -8.27
C GLU A 99 6.21 0.64 -8.12
N PRO A 100 5.39 1.05 -9.10
CA PRO A 100 4.57 2.25 -8.94
C PRO A 100 3.55 2.11 -7.80
N THR A 101 3.01 0.90 -7.57
CA THR A 101 2.10 0.64 -6.45
C THR A 101 2.79 0.80 -5.10
N GLN A 102 3.99 0.24 -4.97
CA GLN A 102 4.82 0.35 -3.77
C GLN A 102 5.20 1.81 -3.50
N GLN A 103 5.55 2.58 -4.53
CA GLN A 103 5.82 4.02 -4.42
C GLN A 103 4.58 4.79 -3.95
N ALA A 104 3.40 4.51 -4.50
CA ALA A 104 2.14 5.14 -4.09
C ALA A 104 1.79 4.85 -2.62
N VAL A 105 1.95 3.60 -2.18
CA VAL A 105 1.73 3.20 -0.78
C VAL A 105 2.73 3.88 0.17
N MET A 106 4.00 4.00 -0.24
CA MET A 106 5.00 4.75 0.54
C MET A 106 4.65 6.24 0.65
N GLN A 107 4.18 6.86 -0.43
CA GLN A 107 3.74 8.26 -0.42
C GLN A 107 2.54 8.46 0.51
N ALA A 108 1.55 7.56 0.47
CA ALA A 108 0.45 7.55 1.43
C ALA A 108 0.95 7.44 2.87
N GLY A 109 1.90 6.54 3.14
CA GLY A 109 2.54 6.34 4.45
C GLY A 109 3.35 7.55 4.95
N LYS A 110 3.90 8.36 4.05
CA LYS A 110 4.53 9.65 4.38
C LYS A 110 3.50 10.73 4.66
N ALA A 111 2.39 10.77 3.92
CA ALA A 111 1.35 11.77 4.12
C ALA A 111 0.60 11.56 5.45
N THR A 112 0.42 10.31 5.88
CA THR A 112 -0.17 9.94 7.18
C THR A 112 0.69 10.32 8.38
N TRP A 113 2.01 10.43 8.21
CA TRP A 113 2.91 10.89 9.26
C TRP A 113 2.45 12.23 9.87
N ALA A 114 1.89 13.13 9.06
CA ALA A 114 1.34 14.41 9.54
C ALA A 114 0.21 14.23 10.57
N GLY A 115 -0.66 13.24 10.34
CA GLY A 115 -1.72 12.88 11.28
C GLY A 115 -1.17 12.29 12.57
N GLU A 116 -0.21 11.37 12.48
CA GLU A 116 0.43 10.78 13.66
C GLU A 116 1.22 11.80 14.47
N HIS A 117 1.87 12.76 13.81
CA HIS A 117 2.63 13.79 14.50
C HIS A 117 1.72 14.77 15.26
N ARG A 118 0.51 15.03 14.75
CA ARG A 118 -0.54 15.75 15.49
C ARG A 118 -1.00 14.93 16.69
N GLU A 119 -1.30 13.65 16.50
CA GLU A 119 -1.74 12.75 17.59
C GLU A 119 -0.69 12.67 18.70
N GLY A 120 0.58 12.46 18.36
CA GLY A 120 1.68 12.32 19.32
C GLY A 120 2.01 13.58 20.14
N LEU A 121 1.46 14.74 19.77
CA LEU A 121 1.54 15.97 20.57
C LEU A 121 0.39 16.10 21.58
N GLN A 122 -0.63 15.25 21.49
CA GLN A 122 -1.71 15.20 22.47
C GLN A 122 -1.24 14.40 23.71
N PRO A 123 -1.50 14.90 24.93
CA PRO A 123 -1.19 14.14 26.15
C PRO A 123 -1.82 12.74 26.12
N GLY A 124 -1.01 11.71 26.41
CA GLY A 124 -1.46 10.32 26.49
C GLY A 124 -1.54 9.56 25.16
N HIS A 125 -1.15 10.16 24.03
CA HIS A 125 -1.08 9.49 22.74
C HIS A 125 0.33 9.00 22.43
N ALA A 126 0.43 7.89 21.71
CA ALA A 126 1.71 7.31 21.29
C ALA A 126 2.38 8.20 20.23
N GLY A 127 3.71 8.18 20.19
CA GLY A 127 4.47 8.82 19.11
C GLY A 127 4.26 8.12 17.76
N PRO A 128 4.90 8.62 16.68
CA PRO A 128 4.74 8.10 15.32
C PRO A 128 4.95 6.57 15.25
N SER A 129 4.12 5.90 14.45
CA SER A 129 4.21 4.46 14.29
C SER A 129 5.54 4.08 13.66
N ARG A 130 6.08 2.96 14.13
CA ARG A 130 7.21 2.28 13.49
C ARG A 130 6.70 1.02 12.80
N PRO A 131 7.38 0.56 11.74
CA PRO A 131 7.15 -0.78 11.23
C PRO A 131 7.28 -1.81 12.37
N PRO A 132 6.52 -2.92 12.33
CA PRO A 132 6.67 -4.01 13.29
C PRO A 132 8.12 -4.49 13.38
N LYS A 133 8.58 -4.91 14.58
CA LYS A 133 9.98 -5.33 14.79
C LYS A 133 10.42 -6.47 13.88
N ASP A 134 9.52 -7.40 13.57
CA ASP A 134 9.79 -8.57 12.74
C ASP A 134 9.34 -8.40 11.28
N TRP A 135 9.06 -7.17 10.86
CA TRP A 135 8.52 -6.86 9.54
C TRP A 135 9.42 -7.40 8.41
N GLY A 136 10.74 -7.20 8.51
CA GLY A 136 11.69 -7.72 7.53
C GLY A 136 11.70 -9.25 7.45
N ARG A 137 11.58 -9.94 8.59
CA ARG A 137 11.48 -11.41 8.62
C ARG A 137 10.19 -11.88 7.93
N GLY A 138 9.06 -11.22 8.23
CA GLY A 138 7.78 -11.54 7.60
C GLY A 138 7.79 -11.39 6.08
N VAL A 139 8.58 -10.47 5.53
CA VAL A 139 8.79 -10.35 4.07
C VAL A 139 9.52 -11.57 3.50
N TRP A 140 10.61 -12.00 4.14
CA TRP A 140 11.40 -13.16 3.71
C TRP A 140 10.61 -14.47 3.82
N ASP A 141 9.86 -14.63 4.91
CA ASP A 141 9.04 -15.83 5.14
C ASP A 141 7.96 -15.98 4.07
N ALA A 142 7.24 -14.89 3.74
CA ALA A 142 6.23 -14.89 2.69
C ALA A 142 6.83 -15.15 1.30
N MET A 143 7.92 -14.47 0.96
CA MET A 143 8.63 -14.68 -0.31
C MET A 143 9.12 -16.13 -0.46
N SER A 144 9.66 -16.71 0.61
CA SER A 144 10.09 -18.12 0.62
C SER A 144 8.92 -19.07 0.42
N GLY A 145 7.74 -18.75 0.99
CA GLY A 145 6.50 -19.49 0.76
C GLY A 145 6.10 -19.50 -0.71
N TYR A 146 6.13 -18.35 -1.40
CA TYR A 146 5.85 -18.28 -2.84
C TYR A 146 6.83 -19.10 -3.66
N MET A 147 8.14 -19.04 -3.34
CA MET A 147 9.14 -19.85 -4.02
C MET A 147 8.89 -21.35 -3.84
N GLN A 148 8.47 -21.78 -2.65
CA GLN A 148 8.16 -23.19 -2.40
C GLN A 148 6.96 -23.67 -3.21
N LEU A 149 5.90 -22.87 -3.30
CA LEU A 149 4.73 -23.17 -4.13
C LEU A 149 5.11 -23.31 -5.61
N ASP A 150 5.90 -22.36 -6.13
CA ASP A 150 6.35 -22.35 -7.52
C ASP A 150 7.21 -23.60 -7.85
N ILE A 151 8.12 -23.97 -6.94
CA ILE A 151 8.94 -25.19 -7.09
C ILE A 151 8.09 -26.47 -7.03
N ALA A 152 7.07 -26.50 -6.17
CA ALA A 152 6.17 -27.64 -6.04
C ALA A 152 5.23 -27.80 -7.26
N GLY A 153 5.14 -26.79 -8.13
CA GLY A 153 4.14 -26.74 -9.19
C GLY A 153 2.73 -26.44 -8.68
N ASP A 154 2.62 -25.92 -7.46
CA ASP A 154 1.36 -25.43 -6.88
C ASP A 154 1.01 -24.06 -7.47
N ASP A 155 -0.25 -23.62 -7.30
CA ASP A 155 -0.72 -22.35 -7.84
C ASP A 155 -0.22 -21.15 -7.03
N VAL A 156 1.06 -20.78 -7.27
CA VAL A 156 1.68 -19.57 -6.71
C VAL A 156 0.89 -18.31 -7.12
N HIS A 157 0.28 -18.28 -8.31
CA HIS A 157 -0.48 -17.13 -8.78
C HIS A 157 -1.70 -16.87 -7.92
N GLN A 158 -2.42 -17.93 -7.55
CA GLN A 158 -3.52 -17.84 -6.60
C GLN A 158 -3.04 -17.28 -5.24
N ALA A 159 -1.93 -17.78 -4.70
CA ALA A 159 -1.39 -17.28 -3.42
C ALA A 159 -1.03 -15.78 -3.48
N LEU A 160 -0.37 -15.33 -4.57
CA LEU A 160 -0.07 -13.91 -4.78
C LEU A 160 -1.36 -13.07 -4.85
N ALA A 161 -2.36 -13.54 -5.58
CA ALA A 161 -3.64 -12.84 -5.73
C ALA A 161 -4.40 -12.75 -4.41
N GLU A 162 -4.41 -13.82 -3.60
CA GLU A 162 -5.03 -13.87 -2.29
C GLU A 162 -4.37 -12.89 -1.30
N ASP A 163 -3.04 -12.83 -1.27
CA ASP A 163 -2.33 -11.93 -0.38
C ASP A 163 -2.47 -10.46 -0.79
N LEU A 164 -2.38 -10.15 -2.09
CA LEU A 164 -2.63 -8.81 -2.62
C LEU A 164 -4.09 -8.37 -2.36
N GLY A 165 -5.06 -9.25 -2.61
CA GLY A 165 -6.48 -8.99 -2.33
C GLY A 165 -6.75 -8.86 -0.82
N GLY A 166 -6.08 -9.63 0.02
CA GLY A 166 -6.09 -9.49 1.47
C GLY A 166 -5.54 -8.14 1.93
N ALA A 167 -4.46 -7.67 1.32
CA ALA A 167 -3.88 -6.35 1.58
C ALA A 167 -4.86 -5.22 1.22
N LEU A 168 -5.51 -5.30 0.05
CA LEU A 168 -6.50 -4.32 -0.39
C LEU A 168 -7.71 -4.24 0.57
N ARG A 169 -8.26 -5.39 0.98
CA ARG A 169 -9.38 -5.46 1.93
C ARG A 169 -9.02 -4.82 3.27
N ARG A 170 -7.83 -5.11 3.80
CA ARG A 170 -7.34 -4.55 5.07
C ARG A 170 -7.13 -3.02 5.01
N LEU A 171 -6.74 -2.49 3.85
CA LEU A 171 -6.53 -1.05 3.68
C LEU A 171 -7.84 -0.26 3.46
N THR A 172 -8.86 -0.90 2.90
CA THR A 172 -10.12 -0.27 2.49
C THR A 172 -10.83 0.47 3.63
N GLY A 173 -11.03 -0.18 4.78
CA GLY A 173 -11.70 0.41 5.94
C GLY A 173 -10.99 1.66 6.47
N PRO A 174 -9.68 1.56 6.83
CA PRO A 174 -8.89 2.71 7.27
C PRO A 174 -8.86 3.87 6.27
N VAL A 175 -8.71 3.60 4.97
CA VAL A 175 -8.72 4.66 3.95
C VAL A 175 -10.08 5.32 3.84
N ARG A 176 -11.17 4.54 3.82
CA ARG A 176 -12.53 5.10 3.79
C ARG A 176 -12.77 6.03 4.97
N ALA A 177 -12.44 5.58 6.18
CA ALA A 177 -12.58 6.39 7.38
C ALA A 177 -11.74 7.68 7.30
N ALA A 178 -10.49 7.59 6.86
CA ALA A 178 -9.62 8.76 6.74
C ALA A 178 -10.13 9.78 5.70
N VAL A 179 -10.57 9.31 4.54
CA VAL A 179 -11.14 10.17 3.49
C VAL A 179 -12.42 10.84 3.97
N GLU A 180 -13.34 10.10 4.61
CA GLU A 180 -14.56 10.67 5.18
C GLU A 180 -14.28 11.69 6.28
N CYS A 181 -13.32 11.42 7.17
CA CYS A 181 -12.92 12.35 8.22
C CYS A 181 -12.40 13.67 7.61
N VAL A 182 -11.53 13.57 6.61
CA VAL A 182 -10.94 14.75 5.96
C VAL A 182 -12.00 15.54 5.19
N ASP A 183 -12.85 14.86 4.41
CA ASP A 183 -13.95 15.49 3.65
C ASP A 183 -14.95 16.23 4.57
N ARG A 184 -15.19 15.72 5.79
CA ARG A 184 -16.04 16.37 6.80
C ARG A 184 -15.33 17.41 7.66
N GLY A 185 -14.02 17.59 7.50
CA GLY A 185 -13.19 18.45 8.36
C GLY A 185 -13.06 17.94 9.80
N GLN A 186 -13.40 16.68 10.08
CA GLN A 186 -13.42 16.07 11.41
C GLN A 186 -12.04 15.46 11.76
N LEU A 187 -11.01 16.29 11.79
CA LEU A 187 -9.63 15.82 11.99
C LEU A 187 -9.36 15.14 13.33
N ASP A 188 -10.16 15.43 14.36
CA ASP A 188 -10.04 14.75 15.67
C ASP A 188 -10.53 13.30 15.63
N GLU A 189 -11.22 12.91 14.55
CA GLU A 189 -11.69 11.54 14.30
C GLU A 189 -10.78 10.79 13.33
N LEU A 190 -9.77 11.45 12.73
CA LEU A 190 -8.76 10.78 11.91
C LEU A 190 -7.87 9.94 12.83
N LEU A 191 -7.96 8.61 12.68
CA LEU A 191 -7.11 7.66 13.38
C LEU A 191 -5.91 7.35 12.48
N ALA A 192 -4.82 8.10 12.64
CA ALA A 192 -3.63 7.95 11.80
C ALA A 192 -2.89 6.64 12.08
N TYR A 193 -2.86 6.19 13.34
CA TYR A 193 -2.19 4.95 13.74
C TYR A 193 -2.72 3.70 13.00
N PRO A 194 -4.03 3.36 13.02
CA PRO A 194 -4.52 2.18 12.29
C PRO A 194 -4.30 2.26 10.77
N LEU A 195 -4.39 3.46 10.19
CA LEU A 195 -4.12 3.66 8.78
C LEU A 195 -2.65 3.40 8.46
N GLN A 196 -1.72 3.88 9.29
CA GLN A 196 -0.29 3.64 9.12
C GLN A 196 0.06 2.16 9.27
N GLN A 197 -0.56 1.45 10.22
CA GLN A 197 -0.39 0.00 10.36
C GLN A 197 -0.88 -0.76 9.13
N ALA A 198 -2.04 -0.38 8.58
CA ALA A 198 -2.56 -0.98 7.35
C ALA A 198 -1.60 -0.73 6.16
N LEU A 199 -1.06 0.48 6.03
CA LEU A 199 -0.09 0.82 4.99
C LEU A 199 1.21 0.02 5.11
N PHE A 200 1.73 -0.20 6.33
CA PHE A 200 2.88 -1.08 6.56
C PHE A 200 2.59 -2.53 6.16
N GLY A 201 1.40 -3.03 6.47
CA GLY A 201 0.97 -4.37 6.07
C GLY A 201 0.89 -4.54 4.55
N VAL A 202 0.32 -3.56 3.85
CA VAL A 202 0.30 -3.54 2.37
C VAL A 202 1.71 -3.49 1.80
N TYR A 203 2.57 -2.62 2.32
CA TYR A 203 3.96 -2.52 1.88
C TYR A 203 4.72 -3.83 2.09
N GLN A 204 4.45 -4.56 3.17
CA GLN A 204 5.01 -5.90 3.42
C GLN A 204 4.67 -6.88 2.29
N VAL A 205 3.39 -6.96 1.93
CA VAL A 205 2.90 -7.86 0.88
C VAL A 205 3.56 -7.50 -0.45
N LEU A 206 3.53 -6.22 -0.83
CA LEU A 206 4.16 -5.74 -2.07
C LEU A 206 5.65 -6.07 -2.13
N ALA A 207 6.38 -5.86 -1.02
CA ALA A 207 7.80 -6.20 -0.94
C ALA A 207 8.05 -7.71 -1.09
N SER A 208 7.21 -8.54 -0.49
CA SER A 208 7.31 -10.01 -0.55
C SER A 208 7.10 -10.52 -1.97
N VAL A 209 6.04 -10.04 -2.63
CA VAL A 209 5.73 -10.37 -4.03
C VAL A 209 6.85 -9.89 -4.95
N ARG A 210 7.34 -8.65 -4.78
CA ARG A 210 8.43 -8.10 -5.59
C ARG A 210 9.72 -8.90 -5.44
N LEU A 211 10.09 -9.29 -4.22
CA LEU A 211 11.28 -10.12 -3.99
C LEU A 211 11.14 -11.51 -4.62
N TYR A 212 9.97 -12.13 -4.52
CA TYR A 212 9.69 -13.40 -5.22
C TYR A 212 9.91 -13.25 -6.73
N LEU A 213 9.30 -12.24 -7.37
CA LEU A 213 9.44 -12.03 -8.82
C LEU A 213 10.88 -11.72 -9.25
N LEU A 214 11.64 -10.98 -8.43
CA LEU A 214 13.06 -10.74 -8.68
C LEU A 214 13.87 -12.03 -8.60
N SER A 215 13.62 -12.87 -7.60
CA SER A 215 14.30 -14.15 -7.42
C SER A 215 14.00 -15.11 -8.58
N THR A 216 12.76 -15.20 -9.04
CA THR A 216 12.41 -16.02 -10.20
C THR A 216 13.07 -15.51 -11.48
N HIS A 217 13.09 -14.18 -11.69
CA HIS A 217 13.72 -13.60 -12.87
C HIS A 217 15.24 -13.84 -12.91
N MET A 218 15.91 -13.73 -11.75
CA MET A 218 17.34 -14.04 -11.64
C MET A 218 17.62 -15.53 -11.91
N ALA A 219 16.76 -16.42 -11.42
CA ALA A 219 16.90 -17.86 -11.67
C ALA A 219 16.71 -18.20 -13.16
N GLU A 220 15.71 -17.61 -13.82
CA GLU A 220 15.48 -17.77 -15.26
C GLU A 220 16.69 -17.27 -16.08
N ALA A 221 17.20 -16.07 -15.79
CA ALA A 221 18.35 -15.50 -16.50
C ALA A 221 19.61 -16.35 -16.34
N GLU A 222 19.80 -16.96 -15.17
CA GLU A 222 20.92 -17.87 -14.90
C GLU A 222 20.77 -19.21 -15.65
N LEU A 223 19.55 -19.76 -15.73
CA LEU A 223 19.26 -20.95 -16.52
C LEU A 223 19.45 -20.70 -18.03
N ASP A 224 19.01 -19.55 -18.54
CA ASP A 224 19.22 -19.13 -19.93
C ASP A 224 20.73 -19.01 -20.23
N ARG A 225 21.50 -18.45 -19.29
CA ARG A 225 22.97 -18.37 -19.39
C ARG A 225 23.59 -19.76 -19.50
N ILE A 226 23.23 -20.70 -18.61
CA ILE A 226 23.77 -22.06 -18.61
C ILE A 226 23.36 -22.82 -19.88
N GLY A 227 22.10 -22.71 -20.31
CA GLY A 227 21.58 -23.36 -21.52
C GLY A 227 22.17 -22.79 -22.83
N SER A 228 22.66 -21.55 -22.82
CA SER A 228 23.37 -20.93 -23.94
C SER A 228 24.84 -21.39 -24.09
N VAL A 229 25.40 -22.03 -23.05
CA VAL A 229 26.68 -22.74 -23.13
C VAL A 229 26.37 -24.14 -23.64
N GLY A 230 26.39 -24.32 -24.97
CA GLY A 230 26.10 -25.59 -25.64
C GLY A 230 26.90 -26.79 -25.09
N PRO A 231 26.45 -28.03 -25.36
CA PRO A 231 27.10 -29.23 -24.83
C PRO A 231 28.59 -29.25 -25.21
N ILE A 232 29.45 -29.51 -24.22
CA ILE A 232 30.90 -29.71 -24.37
C ILE A 232 31.15 -30.93 -25.27
#